data_AF-I3T041-F1
#
_entry.id   AF-I3T041-F1
#
_cell.length_a   1.000
_cell.length_b   1.000
_cell.length_c   1.000
_cell.angle_alpha   90.00
_cell.angle_beta   90.00
_cell.angle_gamma   90.00
#
_symmetry.space_group_name_H-M   'P 1'
#
loop_
_entity.id
_entity.type
_entity.pdbx_description
1 polymer ?
#
loop_
_entity_poly.entity_id
_entity_poly.type
_entity_poly.pdbx_seq_one_letter_code
_entity_poly.pdbx_strand_id
1 'polypeptide(L)' 'MLMILGGLKHPSTCAALGLLYTVSRYFYFTGYSTGQPENRLKIGKYNFVAILGLMLCTLSFG' A
#
# COMPACT_ATOMS: atom_id res chain seq x y z
N MET A 1 -8.50 10.16 2.82
CA MET A 1 -7.97 11.33 3.56
C MET A 1 -7.42 10.97 4.96
N LEU A 2 -7.97 9.97 5.67
CA LEU A 2 -7.49 9.60 7.03
C LEU A 2 -6.00 9.20 7.11
N MET A 3 -5.44 8.56 6.07
CA MET A 3 -4.04 8.08 6.09
C MET A 3 -2.99 9.20 6.01
N ILE A 4 -3.38 10.44 5.72
CA ILE A 4 -2.46 11.59 5.68
C ILE A 4 -2.05 12.00 7.10
N LEU A 5 -2.92 11.80 8.09
CA LEU A 5 -2.65 12.18 9.49
C LEU A 5 -1.50 11.36 10.09
N GLY A 6 -1.41 10.05 9.82
CA GLY A 6 -0.29 9.21 10.28
C GLY A 6 1.08 9.67 9.74
N GLY A 7 1.12 10.25 8.54
CA GLY A 7 2.34 10.75 7.90
C GLY A 7 2.94 11.98 8.59
N LEU A 8 2.16 12.72 9.38
CA LEU A 8 2.64 13.92 10.08
C LEU A 8 3.53 13.58 11.30
N LYS A 9 3.34 12.41 11.94
CA LYS A 9 4.14 11.98 13.11
C LYS A 9 5.32 11.10 12.73
N HIS A 10 5.18 10.27 11.70
CA HIS A 10 6.24 9.37 11.21
C HIS A 10 6.41 9.47 9.67
N PRO A 11 6.99 10.58 9.17
CA PRO A 11 7.04 10.88 7.74
C PRO A 11 7.84 9.84 6.93
N SER A 12 8.95 9.33 7.48
CA SER A 12 9.80 8.36 6.78
C SER A 12 9.13 6.98 6.65
N THR A 13 8.43 6.52 7.68
CA THR A 13 7.74 5.22 7.68
C THR A 13 6.53 5.24 6.75
N CYS A 14 5.75 6.33 6.77
CA CYS A 14 4.64 6.51 5.83
C CYS A 14 5.12 6.65 4.38
N ALA A 15 6.25 7.32 4.12
CA ALA A 15 6.81 7.40 2.77
C ALA A 15 7.23 6.01 2.24
N ALA A 16 7.89 5.20 3.07
CA ALA A 16 8.28 3.84 2.68
C ALA A 16 7.06 2.94 2.40
N LEU A 17 6.05 2.96 3.27
CA LEU A 17 4.80 2.22 3.09
C LEU A 17 3.99 2.71 1.88
N GLY A 18 3.97 4.01 1.62
CA GLY A 18 3.34 4.62 0.44
C GLY A 18 4.02 4.23 -0.87
N LEU A 19 5.36 4.14 -0.88
CA LEU A 19 6.12 3.59 -2.01
C LEU A 19 5.75 2.13 -2.25
N LEU A 20 5.73 1.32 -1.19
CA LEU A 20 5.36 -0.10 -1.26
C LEU A 20 3.92 -0.28 -1.80
N TYR A 21 2.99 0.56 -1.36
CA TYR A 21 1.61 0.61 -1.87
C TYR A 21 1.57 0.93 -3.37
N THR A 22 2.30 1.96 -3.80
CA THR A 22 2.33 2.41 -5.19
C THR A 22 2.90 1.35 -6.12
N VAL A 23 4.02 0.73 -5.74
CA VAL A 23 4.65 -0.37 -6.50
C VAL A 23 3.72 -1.58 -6.56
N SER A 24 3.12 -1.97 -5.43
CA SER A 24 2.16 -3.08 -5.39
C SER A 24 0.92 -2.82 -6.26
N ARG A 25 0.43 -1.56 -6.33
CA ARG A 25 -0.66 -1.17 -7.23
C ARG A 25 -0.26 -1.19 -8.69
N TYR A 26 0.97 -0.80 -9.03
CA TYR A 26 1.47 -0.89 -10.40
C TYR A 26 1.45 -2.34 -10.89
N PHE A 27 2.02 -3.27 -10.12
CA PHE A 27 2.02 -4.69 -10.48
C PHE A 27 0.62 -5.32 -10.47
N TYR A 28 -0.28 -4.89 -9.57
CA TYR A 28 -1.68 -5.30 -9.63
C TYR A 28 -2.32 -4.90 -10.96
N PHE A 29 -2.04 -3.68 -11.45
CA PHE A 29 -2.58 -3.17 -12.70
C PHE A 29 -1.98 -3.89 -13.91
N THR A 30 -0.66 -4.09 -13.94
CA THR A 30 0.02 -4.89 -14.98
C THR A 30 -0.50 -6.33 -15.03
N GLY A 31 -0.73 -6.94 -13.87
CA GLY A 31 -1.35 -8.27 -13.74
C GLY A 31 -2.83 -8.30 -14.15
N TYR A 32 -3.53 -7.16 -14.02
CA TYR A 32 -4.92 -7.02 -14.47
C TYR A 32 -5.00 -6.96 -15.99
N SER A 33 -4.08 -6.22 -16.63
CA SER A 33 -4.01 -6.05 -18.09
C SER A 33 -3.60 -7.32 -18.83
N THR A 34 -2.99 -8.31 -18.16
CA THR A 34 -2.58 -9.60 -18.76
C THR A 34 -3.73 -10.60 -18.93
N GLY A 35 -4.95 -10.29 -18.46
CA GLY A 35 -6.16 -11.09 -18.69
C GLY A 35 -6.25 -12.39 -17.86
N GLN A 36 -5.16 -12.84 -17.24
CA GLN A 36 -5.15 -14.02 -16.37
C GLN A 36 -5.39 -13.64 -14.89
N PRO A 37 -6.45 -14.15 -14.23
CA PRO A 37 -6.85 -13.74 -12.90
C PRO A 37 -5.80 -14.05 -11.81
N GLU A 38 -4.99 -15.08 -12.00
CA GLU A 38 -3.96 -15.48 -11.03
C GLU A 38 -2.81 -14.46 -10.92
N ASN A 39 -2.49 -13.75 -12.00
CA ASN A 39 -1.40 -12.76 -12.01
C ASN A 39 -1.77 -11.46 -11.28
N ARG A 40 -3.07 -11.20 -11.05
CA ARG A 40 -3.54 -10.04 -10.25
C ARG A 40 -3.09 -10.11 -8.80
N LEU A 41 -2.95 -11.32 -8.26
CA LEU A 41 -2.72 -11.56 -6.83
C LEU A 41 -1.31 -12.01 -6.49
N LYS A 42 -0.44 -12.34 -7.46
CA LYS A 42 0.94 -12.78 -7.16
C LYS A 42 1.74 -11.71 -6.41
N ILE A 43 1.69 -10.47 -6.88
CA ILE A 43 2.37 -9.32 -6.26
C ILE A 43 1.37 -8.31 -5.67
N GLY A 44 0.13 -8.27 -6.19
CA GLY A 44 -0.91 -7.39 -5.66
C GLY A 44 -1.32 -7.67 -4.20
N LYS A 45 -1.04 -8.86 -3.66
CA LYS A 45 -1.31 -9.22 -2.25
C LYS A 45 -0.55 -8.33 -1.26
N TYR A 46 0.66 -7.90 -1.61
CA TYR A 46 1.47 -7.03 -0.74
C TYR A 46 0.86 -5.65 -0.53
N ASN A 47 -0.07 -5.25 -1.41
CA ASN A 47 -0.87 -4.04 -1.24
C ASN A 47 -1.69 -4.07 0.07
N PHE A 48 -2.19 -5.25 0.47
CA PHE A 48 -2.94 -5.40 1.71
C PHE A 48 -2.07 -5.14 2.94
N VAL A 49 -0.82 -5.60 2.90
CA VAL A 49 0.18 -5.36 3.96
C VAL A 49 0.55 -3.88 4.03
N ALA A 50 0.72 -3.22 2.88
CA ALA A 50 0.99 -1.79 2.82
C ALA A 50 -0.16 -0.95 3.41
N ILE A 51 -1.41 -1.30 3.09
CA ILE A 51 -2.61 -0.66 3.65
C ILE A 51 -2.71 -0.87 5.16
N LEU A 52 -2.48 -2.09 5.66
CA LEU A 52 -2.47 -2.37 7.10
C LEU A 52 -1.38 -1.58 7.83
N GLY A 53 -0.18 -1.49 7.25
CA GLY A 53 0.90 -0.67 7.81
C GLY A 53 0.55 0.81 7.87
N LEU A 54 -0.04 1.36 6.81
CA LEU A 54 -0.49 2.76 6.79
C LEU A 54 -1.61 3.02 7.82
N MET A 55 -2.50 2.05 8.02
CA MET A 55 -3.57 2.12 9.02
C MET A 55 -3.01 2.12 10.44
N LEU A 56 -2.01 1.28 10.74
CA LEU A 56 -1.31 1.27 12.03
C LEU A 56 -0.54 2.58 12.30
N CYS A 57 0.15 3.12 11.29
CA CYS A 57 0.80 4.45 11.41
C CYS A 57 -0.22 5.56 11.69
N THR A 58 -1.44 5.45 11.17
CA THR A 58 -2.53 6.40 11.44
C THR A 58 -3.09 6.22 12.85
N LEU A 59 -3.25 4.97 13.33
CA LEU A 59 -3.68 4.67 14.70
C LEU A 59 -2.68 5.17 15.75
N SER A 60 -1.38 5.14 15.44
CA SER A 60 -0.33 5.68 16.33
C SER A 60 -0.38 7.22 16.45
N PHE A 61 -1.13 7.92 15.59
CA PHE A 61 -1.36 9.37 15.70
C PHE A 61 -2.46 9.73 16.72
N GLY A 62 -3.29 8.76 17.13
CA GLY A 62 -4.35 8.92 18.14
C GLY A 62 -3.86 8.76 19.56
#